data_AF-A0A3A8YDF2-F1
#
_entry.id   AF-A0A3A8YDF2-F1
#
_cell.length_a   1.000
_cell.length_b   1.000
_cell.length_c   1.000
_cell.angle_alpha   90.00
_cell.angle_beta   90.00
_cell.angle_gamma   90.00
#
_symmetry.space_group_name_H-M   'P 1'
#
loop_
_entity.id
_entity.type
_entity.pdbx_description
1 polymer ?
#
loop_
_entity_poly.entity_id
_entity_poly.type
_entity_poly.pdbx_seq_one_letter_code
_entity_poly.pdbx_strand_id
1 'polypeptide(L)'
;MLLAILESVSIARLNKNREEITMEKENNYVCAYCHQMFPIWDTRLVNRGIAGKEQRTCDSCADAACNSGKIIQCDACGEYFTPDVLHDEEICGHSFTACPACGKDVVDCMTREEFEKEHQPCRYTVVVRNVDGSQRGYVVSVDSSAGINGVVQKLAGKVNLDHAASIIIAEILTGEDEF
;
A
#
# COMPACT_ATOMS: atom_id res chain seq x y z
N MET A 1 -21.02 38.41 54.54
CA MET A 1 -21.73 37.79 53.39
C MET A 1 -21.30 38.39 52.05
N LEU A 2 -21.22 39.72 51.89
CA LEU A 2 -20.79 40.37 50.64
C LEU A 2 -19.35 40.01 50.18
N LEU A 3 -18.39 39.92 51.12
CA LEU A 3 -16.98 39.61 50.83
C LEU A 3 -16.79 38.22 50.20
N ALA A 4 -17.48 37.20 50.72
CA ALA A 4 -17.39 35.84 50.20
C ALA A 4 -17.94 35.70 48.76
N ILE A 5 -18.94 36.53 48.40
CA ILE A 5 -19.52 36.55 47.06
C ILE A 5 -18.51 37.18 46.07
N LEU A 6 -17.83 38.24 46.46
CA LEU A 6 -16.83 38.91 45.62
C LEU A 6 -15.61 38.01 45.33
N GLU A 7 -15.12 37.28 46.33
CA GLU A 7 -14.02 36.31 46.16
C GLU A 7 -14.43 35.16 45.23
N SER A 8 -15.65 34.63 45.39
CA SER A 8 -16.17 33.54 44.55
C SER A 8 -16.28 33.94 43.07
N VAL A 9 -16.70 35.18 42.78
CA VAL A 9 -16.81 35.71 41.41
C VAL A 9 -15.43 35.94 40.78
N SER A 10 -14.44 36.42 41.55
CA SER A 10 -13.06 36.59 41.07
C SER A 10 -12.38 35.27 40.74
N ILE A 11 -12.56 34.24 41.58
CA ILE A 11 -12.01 32.90 41.34
C ILE A 11 -12.64 32.27 40.10
N ALA A 12 -13.96 32.40 39.92
CA ALA A 12 -14.65 31.92 38.72
C ALA A 12 -14.16 32.59 37.43
N ARG A 13 -13.91 33.91 37.45
CA ARG A 13 -13.32 34.63 36.30
C ARG A 13 -11.90 34.21 36.01
N LEU A 14 -11.06 34.01 37.03
CA LEU A 14 -9.69 33.54 36.86
C LEU A 14 -9.62 32.12 36.30
N ASN A 15 -10.50 31.22 36.75
CA ASN A 15 -10.59 29.86 36.24
C ASN A 15 -11.07 29.83 34.79
N LYS A 16 -12.08 30.63 34.43
CA LYS A 16 -12.55 30.77 33.05
C LYS A 16 -11.45 31.30 32.11
N ASN A 17 -10.73 32.34 32.53
CA ASN A 17 -9.61 32.87 31.75
C ASN A 17 -8.48 31.84 31.62
N ARG A 18 -8.23 31.03 32.66
CA ARG A 18 -7.22 29.96 32.60
C ARG A 18 -7.64 28.86 31.63
N GLU A 19 -8.90 28.46 31.62
CA GLU A 19 -9.45 27.50 30.67
C GLU A 19 -9.36 28.02 29.23
N GLU A 20 -9.74 29.27 28.97
CA GLU A 20 -9.61 29.92 27.65
C GLU A 20 -8.13 29.97 27.18
N ILE A 21 -7.19 30.36 28.05
CA ILE A 21 -5.75 30.39 27.72
C ILE A 21 -5.18 28.99 27.49
N THR A 22 -5.69 27.98 28.21
CA THR A 22 -5.24 26.58 28.05
C THR A 22 -5.77 26.02 26.72
N MET A 23 -7.03 26.31 26.38
CA MET A 23 -7.63 25.96 25.09
C MET A 23 -6.99 26.71 23.90
N GLU A 24 -6.55 27.96 24.06
CA GLU A 24 -5.81 28.69 23.02
C GLU A 24 -4.42 28.10 22.74
N LYS A 25 -3.78 27.48 23.75
CA LYS A 25 -2.49 26.78 23.58
C LYS A 25 -2.62 25.39 22.97
N GLU A 26 -3.76 24.73 23.10
CA GLU A 26 -4.01 23.39 22.54
C GLU A 26 -4.51 23.41 21.07
N ASN A 27 -4.77 24.59 20.50
CA ASN A 27 -5.52 24.73 19.22
C ASN A 27 -4.79 25.44 18.08
N ASN A 28 -3.48 25.63 18.14
CA ASN A 28 -2.76 26.36 17.08
C ASN A 28 -1.61 25.54 16.48
N TYR A 29 -1.95 24.49 15.74
CA TYR A 29 -1.00 23.83 14.83
C TYR A 29 -0.90 24.61 13.52
N VAL A 30 0.29 24.65 12.91
CA VAL A 30 0.50 25.29 11.61
C VAL A 30 0.48 24.21 10.53
N CYS A 31 -0.38 24.37 9.53
CA CYS A 31 -0.50 23.41 8.44
C CYS A 31 0.74 23.45 7.55
N ALA A 32 1.28 22.28 7.21
CA ALA A 32 2.45 22.16 6.34
C ALA A 32 2.22 22.70 4.91
N TYR A 33 0.97 22.75 4.46
CA TYR A 33 0.61 23.16 3.09
C TYR A 33 0.13 24.61 2.99
N CYS A 34 -0.87 25.02 3.79
CA CYS A 34 -1.43 26.38 3.70
C CYS A 34 -0.84 27.37 4.71
N HIS A 35 0.00 26.87 5.64
CA HIS A 35 0.63 27.64 6.71
C HIS A 35 -0.35 28.40 7.63
N GLN A 36 -1.64 28.06 7.58
CA GLN A 36 -2.65 28.61 8.48
C GLN A 36 -2.68 27.82 9.79
N MET A 37 -3.09 28.51 10.85
CA MET A 37 -3.38 27.88 12.14
C MET A 37 -4.67 27.07 12.06
N PHE A 38 -4.70 25.91 12.70
CA PHE A 38 -5.88 25.04 12.76
C PHE A 38 -5.94 24.26 14.09
N PRO A 39 -7.15 23.89 14.56
CA PRO A 39 -7.34 23.20 15.83
C PRO A 39 -6.82 21.76 15.77
N ILE A 40 -6.51 21.19 16.94
CA ILE A 40 -5.97 19.81 17.02
C ILE A 40 -6.88 18.76 16.38
N TRP A 41 -8.19 18.94 16.46
CA TRP A 41 -9.20 18.00 15.98
C TRP A 41 -9.21 17.86 14.45
N ASP A 42 -8.72 18.88 13.73
CA ASP A 42 -8.60 18.88 12.26
C ASP A 42 -7.19 18.43 11.81
N THR A 43 -6.45 17.72 12.66
CA THR A 43 -5.07 17.27 12.35
C THR A 43 -5.06 15.94 11.62
N ARG A 44 -4.45 15.94 10.43
CA ARG A 44 -3.90 14.76 9.76
C ARG A 44 -2.39 14.75 9.92
N LEU A 45 -1.86 13.65 10.47
CA LEU A 45 -0.43 13.41 10.52
C LEU A 45 -0.01 12.68 9.26
N VAL A 46 1.00 13.22 8.58
CA VAL A 46 1.59 12.63 7.38
C VAL A 46 3.02 12.24 7.74
N ASN A 47 3.47 11.07 7.26
CA ASN A 47 4.75 10.46 7.60
C ASN A 47 4.92 10.25 9.11
N ARG A 48 3.84 9.87 9.80
CA ARG A 48 3.83 9.65 11.26
C ARG A 48 4.95 8.69 11.65
N GLY A 49 5.78 9.08 12.61
CA GLY A 49 6.89 8.26 13.11
C GLY A 49 8.12 8.20 12.20
N ILE A 50 8.14 8.91 11.06
CA ILE A 50 9.30 8.98 10.17
C ILE A 50 10.15 10.19 10.56
N ALA A 51 11.36 9.91 11.05
CA ALA A 51 12.27 10.92 11.57
C ALA A 51 12.57 12.04 10.54
N GLY A 52 12.30 13.28 10.94
CA GLY A 52 12.56 14.46 10.11
C GLY A 52 11.57 14.70 8.96
N LYS A 53 10.55 13.84 8.80
CA LYS A 53 9.54 13.96 7.73
C LYS A 53 8.10 14.07 8.22
N GLU A 54 7.85 13.80 9.49
CA GLU A 54 6.52 13.95 10.09
C GLU A 54 6.03 15.40 9.95
N GLN A 55 4.82 15.55 9.41
CA GLN A 55 4.19 16.86 9.20
C GLN A 55 2.71 16.82 9.59
N ARG A 56 2.20 17.98 10.02
CA ARG A 56 0.79 18.18 10.39
C ARG A 56 0.09 18.97 9.30
N THR A 57 -1.04 18.45 8.86
CA THR A 57 -1.85 19.04 7.80
C THR A 57 -3.28 19.21 8.31
N CYS A 58 -3.92 20.33 7.99
CA CYS A 58 -5.35 20.48 8.26
C CYS A 58 -6.18 19.58 7.33
N ASP A 59 -7.35 19.13 7.78
CA ASP A 59 -8.22 18.21 7.02
C ASP A 59 -8.43 18.65 5.55
N SER A 60 -8.72 19.93 5.31
CA SER A 60 -8.94 20.44 3.95
C SER A 60 -7.72 20.34 3.03
N CYS A 61 -6.53 20.56 3.56
CA CYS A 61 -5.29 20.41 2.79
C CYS A 61 -4.91 18.95 2.62
N ALA A 62 -5.21 18.08 3.59
CA ALA A 62 -4.95 16.66 3.50
C ALA A 62 -5.79 16.04 2.37
N ASP A 63 -7.09 16.32 2.35
CA ASP A 63 -7.99 15.85 1.29
C ASP A 63 -7.56 16.36 -0.09
N ALA A 64 -7.22 17.64 -0.20
CA ALA A 64 -6.71 18.22 -1.45
C ALA A 64 -5.38 17.59 -1.90
N ALA A 65 -4.49 17.29 -0.96
CA ALA A 65 -3.21 16.65 -1.24
C ALA A 65 -3.36 15.18 -1.62
N CYS A 66 -4.31 14.45 -1.03
CA CYS A 66 -4.69 13.11 -1.46
C CYS A 66 -5.26 13.12 -2.89
N ASN A 67 -6.21 14.02 -3.18
CA ASN A 67 -6.82 14.15 -4.51
C ASN A 67 -5.82 14.55 -5.61
N SER A 68 -4.69 15.15 -5.24
CA SER A 68 -3.62 15.54 -6.17
C SER A 68 -2.42 14.58 -6.18
N GLY A 69 -2.47 13.47 -5.44
CA GLY A 69 -1.39 12.48 -5.34
C GLY A 69 -0.14 12.96 -4.59
N LYS A 70 -0.21 14.10 -3.89
CA LYS A 70 0.89 14.62 -3.05
C LYS A 70 0.99 13.90 -1.71
N ILE A 71 -0.12 13.30 -1.28
CA ILE A 71 -0.21 12.39 -0.15
C ILE A 71 -0.89 11.13 -0.66
N ILE A 72 -0.40 9.99 -0.21
CA ILE A 72 -0.96 8.67 -0.43
C ILE A 72 -1.43 8.17 0.93
N GLN A 73 -2.70 7.78 1.02
CA GLN A 73 -3.23 7.12 2.21
C GLN A 73 -3.04 5.61 2.04
N CYS A 74 -2.56 4.93 3.07
CA CYS A 74 -2.54 3.48 3.08
C CYS A 74 -3.95 2.95 3.32
N ASP A 75 -4.48 2.16 2.39
CA ASP A 75 -5.83 1.59 2.48
C ASP A 75 -5.95 0.54 3.61
N ALA A 76 -4.82 -0.03 4.05
CA ALA A 76 -4.81 -1.02 5.13
C ALA A 76 -4.89 -0.42 6.55
N CYS A 77 -4.19 0.69 6.81
CA CYS A 77 -4.10 1.28 8.16
C CYS A 77 -4.57 2.73 8.26
N GLY A 78 -4.85 3.38 7.12
CA GLY A 78 -5.33 4.76 7.06
C GLY A 78 -4.27 5.83 7.32
N GLU A 79 -3.01 5.46 7.56
CA GLU A 79 -1.89 6.41 7.72
C GLU A 79 -1.54 7.08 6.38
N TYR A 80 -1.02 8.30 6.46
CA TYR A 80 -0.77 9.14 5.29
C TYR A 80 0.73 9.30 5.06
N PHE A 81 1.15 9.21 3.80
CA PHE A 81 2.56 9.27 3.41
C PHE A 81 2.77 10.19 2.22
N THR A 82 3.91 10.86 2.17
CA THR A 82 4.36 11.50 0.94
C THR A 82 5.02 10.47 0.01
N PRO A 83 4.97 10.63 -1.33
CA PRO A 83 5.54 9.64 -2.25
C PRO A 83 7.03 9.36 -2.02
N ASP A 84 7.81 10.31 -1.51
CA ASP A 84 9.25 10.18 -1.27
C ASP A 84 9.63 9.27 -0.09
N VAL A 85 8.67 8.85 0.74
CA VAL A 85 8.90 7.86 1.81
C VAL A 85 8.39 6.46 1.45
N LEU A 86 7.73 6.33 0.30
CA LEU A 86 7.26 5.06 -0.20
C LEU A 86 8.30 4.49 -1.16
N HIS A 87 8.47 3.17 -1.08
CA HIS A 87 9.43 2.44 -1.89
C HIS A 87 8.72 1.28 -2.58
N ASP A 88 8.80 1.29 -3.90
CA ASP A 88 8.25 0.23 -4.74
C ASP A 88 9.26 -0.91 -4.84
N GLU A 89 8.75 -2.13 -4.74
CA GLU A 89 9.45 -3.38 -4.98
C GLU A 89 8.74 -4.14 -6.10
N GLU A 90 9.48 -4.72 -7.03
CA GLU A 90 8.89 -5.58 -8.07
C GLU A 90 8.86 -7.04 -7.58
N ILE A 91 7.66 -7.56 -7.39
CA ILE A 91 7.38 -8.93 -6.96
C ILE A 91 6.58 -9.63 -8.06
N CYS A 92 7.16 -10.68 -8.64
CA CYS A 92 6.51 -11.47 -9.71
C CYS A 92 6.03 -10.63 -10.92
N GLY A 93 6.67 -9.49 -11.21
CA GLY A 93 6.28 -8.57 -12.29
C GLY A 93 5.20 -7.56 -11.91
N HIS A 94 4.81 -7.52 -10.63
CA HIS A 94 3.86 -6.58 -10.06
C HIS A 94 4.56 -5.64 -9.07
N SER A 95 4.09 -4.40 -8.97
CA SER A 95 4.62 -3.42 -8.01
C SER A 95 3.99 -3.63 -6.65
N PHE A 96 4.82 -3.78 -5.63
CA PHE A 96 4.45 -3.84 -4.22
C PHE A 96 5.07 -2.64 -3.49
N THR A 97 4.26 -1.86 -2.82
CA THR A 97 4.68 -0.64 -2.12
C THR A 97 4.36 -0.77 -0.64
N ALA A 98 5.36 -1.18 0.15
CA ALA A 98 5.18 -1.45 1.57
C ALA A 98 4.87 -0.18 2.36
N CYS A 99 3.78 -0.19 3.14
CA CYS A 99 3.44 0.85 4.08
C CYS A 99 4.46 0.91 5.23
N PRO A 100 5.13 2.05 5.47
CA PRO A 100 6.10 2.18 6.57
C PRO A 100 5.52 1.95 7.97
N ALA A 101 4.20 2.08 8.15
CA ALA A 101 3.54 1.92 9.45
C ALA A 101 3.05 0.50 9.73
N CYS A 102 2.52 -0.22 8.72
CA CYS A 102 1.92 -1.54 8.92
C CYS A 102 2.58 -2.67 8.11
N GLY A 103 3.49 -2.35 7.20
CA GLY A 103 4.22 -3.32 6.36
C GLY A 103 3.40 -3.96 5.23
N LYS A 104 2.11 -3.65 5.12
CA LYS A 104 1.23 -4.11 4.03
C LYS A 104 1.35 -3.21 2.82
N ASP A 105 1.00 -3.73 1.64
CA ASP A 105 0.86 -2.91 0.44
C ASP A 105 -0.11 -1.74 0.69
N VAL A 106 0.27 -0.53 0.25
CA VAL A 106 -0.52 0.68 0.47
C VAL A 106 -1.85 0.69 -0.28
N VAL A 107 -1.98 -0.07 -1.37
CA VAL A 107 -3.20 -0.19 -2.20
C VAL A 107 -3.88 -1.53 -1.94
N ASP A 108 -3.15 -2.64 -2.12
CA ASP A 108 -3.72 -3.98 -2.12
C ASP A 108 -3.97 -4.54 -0.71
N CYS A 109 -3.53 -3.83 0.33
CA CYS A 109 -3.81 -4.15 1.74
C CYS A 109 -3.30 -5.52 2.23
N MET A 110 -2.40 -6.13 1.48
CA MET A 110 -1.83 -7.46 1.73
C MET A 110 -0.44 -7.37 2.31
N THR A 111 -0.05 -8.38 3.09
CA THR A 111 1.38 -8.54 3.41
C THR A 111 2.16 -8.92 2.16
N ARG A 112 3.49 -8.78 2.24
CA ARG A 112 4.38 -9.21 1.17
C ARG A 112 4.17 -10.69 0.79
N GLU A 113 4.00 -11.56 1.78
CA GLU A 113 3.82 -13.00 1.57
C GLU A 113 2.48 -13.31 0.91
N GLU A 114 1.41 -12.60 1.30
CA GLU A 114 0.10 -12.70 0.65
C GLU A 114 0.16 -12.23 -0.81
N PHE A 115 0.85 -11.11 -1.05
CA PHE A 115 1.06 -10.55 -2.38
C PHE A 115 1.88 -11.47 -3.28
N GLU A 116 2.99 -12.02 -2.78
CA GLU A 116 3.83 -13.01 -3.47
C GLU A 116 3.03 -14.26 -3.84
N LYS A 117 2.16 -14.72 -2.94
CA LYS A 117 1.32 -15.90 -3.17
C LYS A 117 0.24 -15.64 -4.22
N GLU A 118 -0.40 -14.46 -4.20
CA GLU A 118 -1.44 -14.10 -5.16
C GLU A 118 -0.89 -13.92 -6.58
N HIS A 119 0.29 -13.29 -6.68
CA HIS A 119 0.95 -13.01 -7.96
C HIS A 119 1.92 -14.11 -8.39
N GLN A 120 2.01 -15.21 -7.65
CA GLN A 120 2.90 -16.32 -7.99
C GLN A 120 2.52 -16.86 -9.39
N PRO A 121 3.45 -16.90 -10.35
CA PRO A 121 3.14 -17.35 -11.69
C PRO A 121 2.81 -18.84 -11.71
N CYS A 122 1.74 -19.22 -12.39
CA CYS A 122 1.45 -20.61 -12.71
C CYS A 122 2.60 -21.21 -13.53
N ARG A 123 3.02 -22.42 -13.16
CA ARG A 123 4.10 -23.15 -13.82
C ARG A 123 3.53 -24.35 -14.53
N TYR A 124 3.93 -24.56 -15.77
CA TYR A 124 3.48 -25.68 -16.58
C TYR A 124 4.67 -26.50 -17.06
N THR A 125 4.57 -27.81 -16.96
CA THR A 125 5.41 -28.73 -17.73
C THR A 125 4.81 -28.89 -19.11
N VAL A 126 5.64 -28.74 -20.13
CA VAL A 126 5.23 -28.84 -21.53
C VAL A 126 6.12 -29.84 -22.24
N VAL A 127 5.53 -30.86 -22.84
CA VAL A 127 6.24 -31.84 -23.67
C VAL A 127 5.81 -31.65 -25.11
N VAL A 128 6.76 -31.26 -25.96
CA VAL A 128 6.57 -31.20 -27.41
C VAL A 128 7.10 -32.49 -28.01
N ARG A 129 6.23 -33.19 -28.73
CA ARG A 129 6.59 -34.35 -29.56
C ARG A 129 6.58 -33.94 -31.02
N ASN A 130 7.66 -34.19 -31.72
CA ASN A 130 7.80 -33.90 -33.13
C ASN A 130 7.32 -35.08 -34.00
N VAL A 131 7.10 -34.81 -35.28
CA VAL A 131 6.66 -35.82 -36.27
C VAL A 131 7.69 -36.94 -36.45
N ASP A 132 8.97 -36.67 -36.24
CA ASP A 132 10.05 -37.67 -36.28
C ASP A 132 10.10 -38.57 -35.03
N GLY A 133 9.19 -38.38 -34.08
CA GLY A 133 9.12 -39.12 -32.83
C GLY A 133 10.02 -38.57 -31.71
N SER A 134 10.87 -37.58 -31.99
CA SER A 134 11.66 -36.90 -30.96
C SER A 134 10.76 -36.11 -30.01
N GLN A 135 11.20 -35.95 -28.75
CA GLN A 135 10.45 -35.19 -27.76
C GLN A 135 11.35 -34.30 -26.91
N ARG A 136 10.84 -33.15 -26.50
CA ARG A 136 11.52 -32.23 -25.59
C ARG A 136 10.57 -31.64 -24.55
N GLY A 137 10.99 -31.68 -23.30
CA GLY A 137 10.30 -31.07 -22.17
C GLY A 137 10.74 -29.62 -21.93
N TYR A 138 9.81 -28.79 -21.47
CA TYR A 138 10.00 -27.40 -21.08
C TYR A 138 9.25 -27.12 -19.78
N VAL A 139 9.74 -26.15 -19.02
CA VAL A 139 8.97 -25.51 -17.95
C VAL A 139 8.62 -24.11 -18.40
N VAL A 140 7.33 -23.80 -18.41
CA VAL A 140 6.81 -22.51 -18.85
C VAL A 140 6.07 -21.87 -17.68
N SER A 141 6.58 -20.74 -17.20
CA SER A 141 5.91 -19.91 -16.20
C SER A 141 5.11 -18.81 -16.88
N VAL A 142 3.85 -18.64 -16.51
CA VAL A 142 2.96 -17.59 -17.02
C VAL A 142 2.18 -16.98 -15.87
N ASP A 143 1.70 -15.76 -16.06
CA ASP A 143 0.81 -15.12 -15.09
C ASP A 143 -0.45 -15.96 -14.91
N SER A 144 -0.99 -15.98 -13.70
CA SER A 144 -2.11 -16.86 -13.31
C SER A 144 -3.36 -16.68 -14.17
N SER A 145 -3.54 -15.49 -14.76
CA SER A 145 -4.65 -15.17 -15.66
C SER A 145 -4.45 -15.65 -17.11
N ALA A 146 -3.22 -15.96 -17.52
CA ALA A 146 -2.91 -16.27 -18.92
C ALA A 146 -3.30 -17.71 -19.33
N GLY A 147 -3.30 -18.63 -18.35
CA GLY A 147 -3.64 -20.04 -18.54
C GLY A 147 -2.88 -20.74 -19.67
N ILE A 148 -3.47 -21.81 -20.22
CA ILE A 148 -2.85 -22.63 -21.28
C ILE A 148 -2.54 -21.80 -22.54
N ASN A 149 -3.37 -20.80 -22.88
CA ASN A 149 -3.13 -19.95 -24.03
C ASN A 149 -1.82 -19.15 -23.89
N GLY A 150 -1.58 -18.58 -22.71
CA GLY A 150 -0.32 -17.92 -22.39
C GLY A 150 0.88 -18.86 -22.51
N VAL A 151 0.72 -20.12 -22.06
CA VAL A 151 1.78 -21.14 -22.17
C VAL A 151 2.15 -21.39 -23.62
N VAL A 152 1.16 -21.63 -24.48
CA VAL A 152 1.39 -21.91 -25.91
C VAL A 152 2.00 -20.70 -26.61
N GLN A 153 1.50 -19.49 -26.34
CA GLN A 153 2.07 -18.26 -26.92
C GLN A 153 3.53 -18.05 -26.49
N LYS A 154 3.83 -18.21 -25.20
CA LYS A 154 5.18 -18.05 -24.66
C LYS A 154 6.13 -19.13 -25.18
N LEU A 155 5.64 -20.36 -25.36
CA LEU A 155 6.39 -21.46 -25.97
C LEU A 155 6.69 -21.17 -27.45
N ALA A 156 5.67 -20.80 -28.23
CA ALA A 156 5.81 -20.51 -29.66
C ALA A 156 6.72 -19.29 -29.94
N GLY A 157 6.76 -18.32 -29.02
CA GLY A 157 7.69 -17.20 -29.10
C GLY A 157 9.17 -17.56 -28.83
N LYS A 158 9.46 -18.76 -28.32
CA LYS A 158 10.82 -19.20 -27.93
C LYS A 158 11.30 -20.48 -28.61
N VAL A 159 10.39 -21.27 -29.16
CA VAL A 159 10.66 -22.61 -29.70
C VAL A 159 10.07 -22.70 -31.10
N ASN A 160 10.83 -23.25 -32.06
CA ASN A 160 10.27 -23.59 -33.37
C ASN A 160 9.35 -24.82 -33.21
N LEU A 161 8.08 -24.64 -33.59
CA LEU A 161 7.05 -25.67 -33.48
C LEU A 161 6.58 -26.20 -34.86
N ASP A 162 7.29 -25.87 -35.95
CA ASP A 162 6.89 -26.21 -37.33
C ASP A 162 6.76 -27.72 -37.56
N HIS A 163 7.50 -28.53 -36.78
CA HIS A 163 7.49 -29.99 -36.86
C HIS A 163 6.84 -30.64 -35.64
N ALA A 164 6.14 -29.87 -34.80
CA ALA A 164 5.44 -30.40 -33.64
C ALA A 164 4.23 -31.23 -34.09
N ALA A 165 4.19 -32.50 -33.69
CA ALA A 165 3.05 -33.39 -33.90
C ALA A 165 2.02 -33.26 -32.78
N SER A 166 2.47 -33.04 -31.54
CA SER A 166 1.59 -32.83 -30.39
C SER A 166 2.30 -32.07 -29.28
N ILE A 167 1.54 -31.30 -28.51
CA ILE A 167 2.00 -30.58 -27.32
C ILE A 167 1.15 -31.05 -26.13
N ILE A 168 1.81 -31.58 -25.11
CA ILE A 168 1.19 -31.98 -23.85
C ILE A 168 1.54 -30.89 -22.82
N ILE A 169 0.53 -30.37 -22.13
CA ILE A 169 0.69 -29.31 -21.13
C ILE A 169 0.04 -29.82 -19.85
N ALA A 170 0.79 -29.76 -18.74
CA ALA A 170 0.26 -30.03 -17.40
C ALA A 170 0.74 -28.95 -16.45
N GLU A 171 -0.13 -28.50 -15.56
CA GLU A 171 0.23 -27.54 -14.50
C GLU A 171 1.07 -28.24 -13.44
N ILE A 172 2.00 -27.51 -12.85
CA ILE A 172 2.83 -27.96 -11.73
C ILE A 172 2.20 -27.38 -10.47
N LEU A 173 1.51 -28.21 -9.70
CA LEU A 173 0.89 -27.78 -8.44
C LEU A 173 1.91 -27.93 -7.31
N THR A 174 2.28 -26.82 -6.68
CA THR A 174 3.35 -26.74 -5.67
C THR A 174 3.00 -27.37 -4.32
N GLY A 175 1.78 -27.90 -4.13
CA GLY A 175 1.37 -28.53 -2.88
C GLY A 175 0.63 -29.87 -3.00
N GLU A 176 0.21 -30.27 -4.21
CA GLU A 176 -0.57 -31.50 -4.43
C GLU A 176 0.22 -32.62 -5.13
N ASP A 177 1.41 -32.30 -5.66
CA ASP A 177 2.23 -33.22 -6.46
C ASP A 177 3.63 -33.53 -5.85
N GLU A 178 3.90 -33.10 -4.61
CA GLU A 178 5.14 -33.42 -3.90
C GLU A 178 5.02 -34.78 -3.19
N PHE A 179 5.68 -35.82 -3.72
CA PHE A 179 5.78 -37.16 -3.12
C PHE A 179 7.13 -37.40 -2.46
#